data_AF-A0A369KXT7-F1
#
_entry.id   AF-A0A369KXT7-F1
#
_cell.length_a   1.000
_cell.length_b   1.000
_cell.length_c   1.000
_cell.angle_alpha   90.00
_cell.angle_beta   90.00
_cell.angle_gamma   90.00
#
_symmetry.space_group_name_H-M   'P 1'
#
loop_
_entity.id
_entity.type
_entity.pdbx_description
1 polymer ?
#
loop_
_entity_poly.entity_id
_entity_poly.type
_entity_poly.pdbx_seq_one_letter_code
_entity_poly.pdbx_strand_id
1 'polypeptide(L)'
;MVLGLPGNGSRHTGRVTELFEYWADQGRGWVGNPHAWRVVALPVGSPHLPVLASEQARWALWVDADPEAFRRAYRVLKQVAERGGPQRLVLVHPPSVGRQGLLSNLRHAAASYLGIELLVLAR
;
A
#
# COMPACT_ATOMS: atom_id res chain seq x y z
N MET A 1 7.29 -3.29 -3.83
CA MET A 1 6.42 -2.71 -4.89
C MET A 1 5.24 -1.98 -4.27
N VAL A 2 4.68 -0.97 -4.93
CA VAL A 2 3.54 -0.19 -4.40
C VAL A 2 2.38 -0.18 -5.39
N LEU A 3 1.20 -0.55 -4.90
CA LEU A 3 -0.08 -0.50 -5.61
C LEU A 3 -0.90 0.71 -5.17
N GLY A 4 -1.82 1.18 -6.01
CA GLY A 4 -2.79 2.22 -5.64
C GLY A 4 -2.27 3.66 -5.70
N LEU A 5 -1.03 3.89 -6.16
CA LEU A 5 -0.55 5.24 -6.47
C LEU A 5 -1.33 5.83 -7.67
N PRO A 6 -1.75 7.11 -7.61
CA PRO A 6 -2.41 7.75 -8.74
C PRO A 6 -1.38 8.01 -9.85
N GLY A 7 -1.35 7.15 -10.86
CA GLY A 7 -0.44 7.27 -11.99
C GLY A 7 0.95 6.65 -11.76
N ASN A 8 1.76 6.66 -12.81
CA ASN A 8 3.07 6.01 -12.93
C ASN A 8 4.25 7.01 -12.97
N GLY A 9 3.99 8.31 -12.74
CA GLY A 9 5.01 9.36 -12.78
C GLY A 9 5.85 9.49 -11.50
N SER A 10 7.11 9.89 -11.63
CA SER A 10 8.12 10.04 -10.57
C SER A 10 7.71 10.92 -9.37
N ARG A 11 6.78 11.87 -9.56
CA ARG A 11 6.22 12.69 -8.46
C ARG A 11 5.42 11.88 -7.45
N HIS A 12 4.89 10.72 -7.83
CA HIS A 12 4.05 9.88 -6.97
C HIS A 12 4.88 8.94 -6.10
N THR A 13 6.02 8.47 -6.63
CA THR A 13 6.98 7.68 -5.86
C THR A 13 7.68 8.51 -4.79
N GLY A 14 7.90 9.82 -5.04
CA GLY A 14 8.48 10.74 -4.06
C GLY A 14 7.69 10.83 -2.75
N ARG A 15 6.35 10.88 -2.82
CA ARG A 15 5.47 10.90 -1.63
C ARG A 15 5.60 9.65 -0.76
N VAL A 16 5.92 8.50 -1.35
CA VAL A 16 6.17 7.26 -0.60
C VAL A 16 7.51 7.36 0.14
N THR A 17 8.54 7.88 -0.54
CA THR A 17 9.86 8.09 0.06
C THR A 17 9.79 9.09 1.21
N GLU A 18 9.13 10.24 1.03
CA GLU A 18 8.91 11.26 2.09
C GLU A 18 8.21 10.65 3.32
N LEU A 19 7.23 9.78 3.12
CA LEU A 19 6.54 9.11 4.23
C LEU A 19 7.43 8.08 4.93
N PHE A 20 8.28 7.37 4.18
CA PHE A 20 9.27 6.46 4.76
C PHE A 20 10.33 7.21 5.55
N GLU A 21 10.80 8.37 5.06
CA GLU A 21 11.67 9.28 5.80
C GLU A 21 11.01 9.73 7.10
N TYR A 22 9.78 10.24 7.03
CA TYR A 22 9.02 10.60 8.23
C TYR A 22 8.92 9.45 9.23
N TRP A 23 8.67 8.23 8.79
CA TRP A 23 8.63 7.07 9.68
C TRP A 23 10.00 6.68 10.24
N ALA A 24 11.07 6.77 9.45
CA ALA A 24 12.42 6.54 9.92
C ALA A 24 12.80 7.55 11.01
N ASP A 25 12.48 8.84 10.82
CA ASP A 25 12.69 9.91 11.80
C ASP A 25 11.90 9.68 13.10
N GLN A 26 10.74 9.02 13.02
CA GLN A 26 9.94 8.59 14.18
C GLN A 26 10.45 7.28 14.83
N GLY A 27 11.64 6.79 14.45
CA GLY A 27 12.26 5.61 15.06
C GLY A 27 11.67 4.28 14.60
N ARG A 28 10.96 4.24 13.45
CA ARG A 28 10.40 2.99 12.90
C ARG A 28 11.49 2.15 12.26
N GLY A 29 12.17 1.34 13.08
CA GLY A 29 13.29 0.51 12.64
C GLY A 29 13.00 -0.46 11.48
N TRP A 30 11.73 -0.81 11.24
CA TRP A 30 11.34 -1.66 10.09
C TRP A 30 11.55 -0.96 8.74
N VAL A 31 11.53 0.37 8.69
CA VAL A 31 11.79 1.15 7.47
C VAL A 31 13.25 1.01 7.06
N GLY A 32 14.17 0.87 8.02
CA GLY A 32 15.60 0.87 7.71
C GLY A 32 16.02 2.17 7.01
N ASN A 33 16.71 2.07 5.87
CA ASN A 33 17.04 3.22 5.03
C ASN A 33 15.89 3.52 4.05
N PRO A 34 15.16 4.65 4.17
CA PRO A 34 14.08 5.04 3.24
C PRO A 34 14.50 5.05 1.78
N HIS A 35 15.73 5.47 1.47
CA HIS A 35 16.25 5.54 0.09
C HIS A 35 16.68 4.17 -0.46
N ALA A 36 16.82 3.15 0.38
CA ALA A 36 17.06 1.77 -0.07
C ALA A 36 15.78 1.11 -0.59
N TRP A 37 14.61 1.72 -0.37
CA TRP A 37 13.36 1.20 -0.90
C TRP A 37 13.22 1.53 -2.38
N ARG A 38 13.18 0.49 -3.22
CA ARG A 38 12.76 0.63 -4.61
C ARG A 38 11.24 0.70 -4.68
N VAL A 39 10.71 1.91 -4.74
CA VAL A 39 9.27 2.18 -4.94
C VAL A 39 8.95 2.05 -6.43
N VAL A 40 8.23 0.99 -6.79
CA VAL A 40 7.73 0.79 -8.15
C VAL A 40 6.22 0.88 -8.11
N ALA A 41 5.67 1.92 -8.76
CA ALA A 41 4.23 2.05 -8.96
C ALA A 41 3.79 1.01 -10.00
N LEU A 42 3.01 0.04 -9.56
CA LEU A 42 2.46 -0.98 -10.45
C LEU A 42 0.97 -0.69 -10.66
N PRO A 43 0.52 -0.47 -11.92
CA PRO A 43 -0.90 -0.49 -12.21
C PRO A 43 -1.44 -1.88 -11.85
N VAL A 44 -2.51 -1.94 -11.06
CA VAL A 44 -3.17 -3.21 -10.72
C VAL A 44 -3.70 -3.95 -11.97
N GLY A 45 -3.89 -3.21 -13.06
CA GLY A 45 -4.20 -3.73 -14.39
C GLY A 45 -3.05 -4.50 -15.08
N SER A 46 -1.83 -4.47 -14.54
CA SER A 46 -0.64 -5.02 -15.19
C SER A 46 -0.74 -6.55 -15.38
N PRO A 47 -0.42 -7.08 -16.57
CA PRO A 47 -0.36 -8.53 -16.80
C PRO A 47 0.78 -9.19 -16.02
N HIS A 48 1.76 -8.42 -15.55
CA HIS A 48 2.90 -8.92 -14.78
C HIS A 48 2.61 -9.08 -13.29
N LEU A 49 1.44 -8.68 -12.80
CA LEU A 49 1.10 -8.73 -11.37
C LEU A 49 1.30 -10.13 -10.75
N PRO A 50 0.88 -11.26 -11.35
CA PRO A 50 1.09 -12.58 -10.76
C PRO A 50 2.58 -12.93 -10.60
N VAL A 51 3.37 -12.72 -11.66
CA VAL A 51 4.81 -13.04 -11.67
C VAL A 51 5.54 -12.18 -10.64
N LEU A 52 5.24 -10.88 -10.60
CA LEU A 52 5.83 -9.98 -9.63
C LEU A 52 5.43 -10.38 -8.20
N ALA A 53 4.19 -10.81 -7.99
CA ALA A 53 3.73 -11.25 -6.67
C ALA A 53 4.49 -12.49 -6.18
N SER A 54 4.90 -13.41 -7.06
CA SER A 54 5.74 -14.55 -6.70
C SER A 54 7.21 -14.21 -6.46
N GLU A 55 7.74 -13.19 -7.14
CA GLU A 55 9.16 -12.83 -7.07
C GLU A 55 9.48 -11.79 -5.99
N GLN A 56 8.52 -10.92 -5.67
CA GLN A 56 8.74 -9.79 -4.79
C GLN A 56 8.12 -10.05 -3.43
N ALA A 57 8.97 -10.08 -2.39
CA ALA A 57 8.51 -10.36 -1.02
C ALA A 57 7.81 -9.18 -0.34
N ARG A 58 8.06 -7.94 -0.78
CA ARG A 58 7.60 -6.71 -0.08
C ARG A 58 6.62 -5.91 -0.94
N TRP A 59 5.38 -5.85 -0.47
CA TRP A 59 4.29 -5.15 -1.12
C TRP A 59 3.66 -4.10 -0.20
N ALA A 60 3.25 -2.99 -0.80
CA ALA A 60 2.51 -1.95 -0.10
C ALA A 60 1.29 -1.50 -0.93
N LEU A 61 0.25 -1.09 -0.22
CA LEU A 61 -0.93 -0.42 -0.77
C LEU A 61 -0.91 1.03 -0.32
N TRP A 62 -0.79 1.95 -1.27
CA TRP A 62 -0.97 3.37 -1.03
C TRP A 62 -2.46 3.71 -0.90
N VAL A 63 -2.81 4.44 0.13
CA VAL A 63 -4.16 4.97 0.37
C VAL A 63 -4.04 6.47 0.60
N ASP A 64 -4.53 7.28 -0.34
CA ASP A 64 -4.55 8.74 -0.21
C ASP A 64 -5.41 9.24 0.97
N ALA A 65 -5.34 10.53 1.24
CA ALA A 65 -6.10 11.20 2.29
C ALA A 65 -7.40 11.87 1.81
N ASP A 66 -7.85 11.68 0.57
CA ASP A 66 -9.15 12.20 0.13
C ASP A 66 -10.33 11.30 0.59
N PRO A 67 -11.58 11.78 0.56
CA PRO A 67 -12.74 11.01 1.04
C PRO A 67 -12.95 9.68 0.31
N GLU A 68 -12.53 9.58 -0.95
CA GLU A 68 -12.77 8.43 -1.82
C GLU A 68 -11.63 7.40 -1.79
N ALA A 69 -10.54 7.71 -1.06
CA ALA A 69 -9.32 6.90 -1.05
C ALA A 69 -9.56 5.46 -0.61
N PHE A 70 -10.36 5.23 0.45
CA PHE A 70 -10.64 3.87 0.95
C PHE A 70 -11.47 3.05 -0.03
N ARG A 71 -12.43 3.69 -0.72
CA ARG A 71 -13.23 3.02 -1.76
C ARG A 71 -12.34 2.63 -2.94
N ARG A 72 -11.43 3.51 -3.37
CA ARG A 72 -10.45 3.19 -4.42
C ARG A 72 -9.49 2.09 -3.98
N ALA A 73 -8.97 2.15 -2.76
CA ALA A 73 -8.10 1.13 -2.19
C ALA A 73 -8.76 -0.26 -2.18
N TYR A 74 -10.03 -0.33 -1.76
CA TYR A 74 -10.77 -1.59 -1.77
C TYR A 74 -10.97 -2.15 -3.18
N ARG A 75 -11.21 -1.30 -4.19
CA ARG A 75 -11.26 -1.75 -5.60
C ARG A 75 -9.93 -2.30 -6.08
N VAL A 76 -8.83 -1.67 -5.71
CA VAL A 76 -7.48 -2.18 -6.02
C VAL A 76 -7.30 -3.57 -5.41
N LEU A 77 -7.71 -3.76 -4.14
CA LEU A 77 -7.61 -5.06 -3.47
C LEU A 77 -8.45 -6.15 -4.12
N LYS A 78 -9.67 -5.83 -4.58
CA LYS A 78 -10.48 -6.78 -5.36
C LYS A 78 -9.75 -7.25 -6.61
N GLN A 79 -9.19 -6.30 -7.36
CA GLN A 79 -8.45 -6.63 -8.57
C GLN A 79 -7.16 -7.40 -8.28
N VAL A 80 -6.49 -7.13 -7.15
CA VAL A 80 -5.34 -7.93 -6.68
C VAL A 80 -5.76 -9.38 -6.44
N ALA A 81 -6.86 -9.60 -5.71
CA ALA A 81 -7.36 -10.94 -5.41
C ALA A 81 -7.76 -11.69 -6.69
N GLU A 82 -8.49 -11.04 -7.60
CA GLU A 82 -8.95 -11.61 -8.86
C GLU A 82 -7.80 -11.99 -9.80
N ARG A 83 -6.65 -11.33 -9.70
CA ARG A 83 -5.52 -11.46 -10.62
C ARG A 83 -4.33 -12.22 -10.03
N GLY A 84 -4.46 -12.85 -8.86
CA GLY A 84 -3.38 -13.60 -8.23
C GLY A 84 -2.22 -12.72 -7.76
N GLY A 85 -2.51 -11.54 -7.23
CA GLY A 85 -1.50 -10.65 -6.65
C GLY A 85 -1.12 -11.00 -5.20
N PRO A 86 -0.39 -10.12 -4.50
CA PRO A 86 0.13 -10.40 -3.16
C PRO A 86 -0.99 -10.57 -2.12
N GLN A 87 -0.81 -11.55 -1.23
CA GLN A 87 -1.73 -11.84 -0.12
C GLN A 87 -1.43 -11.02 1.15
N ARG A 88 -0.28 -10.36 1.22
CA ARG A 88 0.12 -9.52 2.35
C ARG A 88 0.67 -8.20 1.85
N LEU A 89 0.09 -7.09 2.29
CA LEU A 89 0.55 -5.76 1.95
C LEU A 89 0.70 -4.89 3.20
N VAL A 90 1.72 -4.05 3.19
CA VAL A 90 1.82 -2.90 4.09
C VAL A 90 0.83 -1.83 3.62
N LEU A 91 -0.11 -1.45 4.47
CA LEU A 91 -0.95 -0.30 4.21
C LEU A 91 -0.15 0.98 4.50
N VAL A 92 -0.03 1.82 3.49
CA VAL A 92 0.67 3.11 3.54
C VAL A 92 -0.36 4.21 3.37
N HIS A 93 -0.54 5.01 4.41
CA HIS A 93 -1.50 6.11 4.45
C HIS A 93 -0.85 7.33 5.11
N PRO A 94 -0.98 8.54 4.53
CA PRO A 94 -0.50 9.75 5.18
C PRO A 94 -1.07 9.89 6.59
N PRO A 95 -0.29 10.42 7.56
CA PRO A 95 -0.80 10.68 8.90
C PRO A 95 -1.97 11.67 8.82
N SER A 96 -3.16 11.23 9.22
CA SER A 96 -4.35 12.07 9.27
C SER A 96 -5.12 11.82 10.56
N VAL A 97 -5.65 12.90 11.13
CA VAL A 97 -6.49 12.84 12.33
C VAL A 97 -7.85 12.24 11.94
N GLY A 98 -8.34 11.26 12.70
CA GLY A 98 -9.73 10.80 12.61
C GLY A 98 -10.06 9.68 11.60
N ARG A 99 -9.08 9.03 10.96
CA ARG A 99 -9.35 7.96 9.96
C ARG A 99 -9.16 6.52 10.42
N GLN A 100 -8.93 6.31 11.72
CA GLN A 100 -8.67 4.98 12.30
C GLN A 100 -9.81 3.97 12.05
N GLY A 101 -11.07 4.41 12.15
CA GLY A 101 -12.23 3.55 11.86
C GLY A 101 -12.28 3.07 10.40
N LEU A 102 -11.99 3.96 9.45
CA LEU A 102 -11.96 3.61 8.02
C LEU A 102 -10.80 2.68 7.68
N LEU A 103 -9.63 2.90 8.27
CA LEU A 103 -8.48 2.00 8.14
C LEU A 103 -8.80 0.61 8.69
N SER A 104 -9.40 0.53 9.88
CA SER A 104 -9.84 -0.73 10.48
C SER A 104 -10.83 -1.48 9.57
N ASN A 105 -11.82 -0.76 9.04
CA ASN A 105 -12.82 -1.34 8.13
C ASN A 105 -12.19 -1.88 6.85
N LEU A 106 -11.23 -1.15 6.26
CA LEU A 106 -10.52 -1.61 5.07
C LEU A 106 -9.71 -2.88 5.35
N ARG A 107 -9.00 -2.95 6.49
CA ARG A 107 -8.26 -4.16 6.90
C ARG A 107 -9.18 -5.34 7.09
N HIS A 108 -10.28 -5.14 7.82
CA HIS A 108 -11.26 -6.20 8.06
C HIS A 108 -11.84 -6.70 6.75
N ALA A 109 -12.29 -5.80 5.86
CA ALA A 109 -12.85 -6.19 4.57
C ALA A 109 -11.83 -6.93 3.69
N ALA A 110 -10.58 -6.50 3.66
CA ALA A 110 -9.52 -7.17 2.91
C ALA A 110 -9.28 -8.60 3.41
N ALA A 111 -9.20 -8.79 4.72
CA ALA A 111 -8.98 -10.10 5.31
C ALA A 111 -10.20 -11.02 5.12
N SER A 112 -11.39 -10.54 5.49
CA SER A 112 -12.61 -11.35 5.52
C SER A 112 -13.14 -11.72 4.14
N TYR A 113 -13.01 -10.84 3.14
CA TYR A 113 -13.61 -11.04 1.83
C TYR A 113 -12.62 -11.39 0.73
N LEU A 114 -11.34 -11.03 0.88
CA LEU A 114 -10.35 -11.17 -0.18
C LEU A 114 -9.17 -12.08 0.22
N GLY A 115 -9.09 -12.50 1.49
CA GLY A 115 -7.95 -13.26 1.99
C GLY A 115 -6.63 -12.47 1.97
N ILE A 116 -6.71 -11.13 1.96
CA ILE A 116 -5.54 -10.25 1.91
C ILE A 116 -5.29 -9.65 3.29
N GLU A 117 -4.10 -9.88 3.82
CA GLU A 117 -3.62 -9.30 5.06
C GLU A 117 -3.08 -7.88 4.83
N LEU A 118 -3.72 -6.89 5.46
CA LEU A 118 -3.24 -5.52 5.50
C LEU A 118 -2.54 -5.23 6.83
N LEU A 119 -1.23 -5.08 6.76
CA LEU A 119 -0.37 -4.66 7.85
C LEU A 119 -0.37 -3.13 7.93
N VAL A 120 -1.01 -2.58 8.96
CA VAL A 120 -0.91 -1.15 9.25
C VAL A 120 0.31 -0.94 10.13
N LEU A 121 1.31 -0.22 9.61
CA LEU A 121 2.48 0.19 10.37
C LEU A 121 2.20 1.55 11.01
N ALA A 122 1.23 1.57 11.92
CA ALA A 122 0.92 2.74 12.73
C ALA A 122 0.94 2.38 14.22
N ARG A 123 1.83 3.05 14.95
CA ARG A 123 1.60 3.49 16.33
C ARG A 123 2.42 4.71 16.62
#